data_AF-A0AAU4V479-F1
#
_entry.id   AF-A0AAU4V479-F1
#
_cell.length_a   1.000
_cell.length_b   1.000
_cell.length_c   1.000
_cell.angle_alpha   90.00
_cell.angle_beta   90.00
_cell.angle_gamma   90.00
#
_symmetry.space_group_name_H-M   'P 1'
#
loop_
_entity.id
_entity.type
_entity.pdbx_description
1 polymer ?
#
loop_
_entity_poly.entity_id
_entity_poly.type
_entity_poly.pdbx_seq_one_letter_code
_entity_poly.pdbx_strand_id
1 'polypeptide(L)'
;MTAPLFSGRARRSVAALGAVSAGLLLLSACGEKPTPLATVTVGTSSVSAEASCHNDGKELSMDQVQECLTNLKNPKTVEYARGDTLRLGVEPEIVEDGKRWSAVLDGQPITEPSSNTYRSFPGADVFATGGQGEAPSSKKLAFLQIAEDGKPLAVWSFNLKLK
;
A
#
# COMPACT_ATOMS: atom_id res chain seq x y z
N MET A 1 -17.28 -47.85 -64.85
CA MET A 1 -18.05 -46.60 -64.75
C MET A 1 -17.86 -46.05 -63.33
N THR A 2 -17.18 -44.90 -63.23
CA THR A 2 -17.39 -43.77 -62.28
C THR A 2 -17.48 -43.95 -60.74
N ALA A 3 -16.39 -43.54 -60.04
CA ALA A 3 -16.21 -42.69 -58.81
C ALA A 3 -16.91 -43.02 -57.45
N PRO A 4 -16.41 -42.53 -56.27
CA PRO A 4 -15.30 -41.60 -56.02
C PRO A 4 -14.24 -42.02 -54.95
N LEU A 5 -13.13 -41.25 -54.93
CA LEU A 5 -12.15 -41.16 -53.85
C LEU A 5 -12.64 -40.14 -52.80
N PHE A 6 -12.48 -40.43 -51.50
CA PHE A 6 -12.43 -39.40 -50.45
C PHE A 6 -11.30 -39.70 -49.46
N SER A 7 -10.33 -38.79 -49.44
CA SER A 7 -9.27 -38.68 -48.46
C SER A 7 -9.82 -38.18 -47.11
N GLY A 8 -9.71 -38.99 -46.05
CA GLY A 8 -10.16 -38.65 -44.71
C GLY A 8 -9.05 -38.84 -43.67
N ARG A 9 -8.23 -37.81 -43.48
CA ARG A 9 -7.24 -37.70 -42.41
C ARG A 9 -7.96 -37.46 -41.08
N ALA A 10 -7.90 -38.40 -40.14
CA ALA A 10 -8.36 -38.17 -38.77
C ALA A 10 -7.42 -38.81 -37.74
N ARG A 11 -6.34 -38.09 -37.43
CA ARG A 11 -5.77 -38.10 -36.07
C ARG A 11 -6.80 -37.45 -35.16
N ARG A 12 -7.12 -38.06 -34.02
CA ARG A 12 -7.54 -37.32 -32.81
C ARG A 12 -7.36 -38.19 -31.58
N SER A 13 -6.19 -37.96 -30.98
CA SER A 13 -5.84 -37.95 -29.57
C SER A 13 -6.95 -38.36 -28.59
N VAL A 14 -6.70 -39.47 -27.91
CA VAL A 14 -7.42 -39.85 -26.68
C VAL A 14 -7.13 -38.78 -25.63
N ALA A 15 -8.19 -38.12 -25.17
CA ALA A 15 -8.15 -37.12 -24.12
C ALA A 15 -7.78 -37.78 -22.79
N ALA A 16 -6.51 -37.65 -22.38
CA ALA A 16 -6.14 -37.77 -20.99
C ALA A 16 -6.54 -36.47 -20.28
N LEU A 17 -7.80 -36.39 -19.83
CA LEU A 17 -8.22 -35.38 -18.86
C LEU A 17 -7.62 -35.75 -17.50
N GLY A 18 -6.33 -35.49 -17.34
CA GLY A 18 -5.71 -35.41 -16.03
C GLY A 18 -6.27 -34.18 -15.35
N ALA A 19 -7.22 -34.37 -14.45
CA ALA A 19 -7.66 -33.33 -13.54
C ALA A 19 -6.44 -32.92 -12.70
N VAL A 20 -5.76 -31.84 -13.11
CA VAL A 20 -4.85 -31.13 -12.24
C VAL A 20 -5.75 -30.47 -11.21
N SER A 21 -6.02 -31.21 -10.13
CA SER A 21 -6.55 -30.66 -8.90
C SER A 21 -5.55 -29.62 -8.43
N ALA A 22 -5.78 -28.38 -8.86
CA ALA A 22 -5.20 -27.18 -8.29
C ALA A 22 -5.71 -27.12 -6.86
N GLY A 23 -5.07 -27.88 -5.98
CA GLY A 23 -5.08 -27.66 -4.54
C GLY A 23 -4.33 -26.36 -4.29
N LEU A 24 -4.89 -25.23 -4.74
CA LEU A 24 -4.76 -23.98 -4.03
C LEU A 24 -5.48 -24.23 -2.71
N LEU A 25 -4.73 -24.83 -1.78
CA LEU A 25 -4.97 -24.66 -0.37
C LEU A 25 -5.15 -23.15 -0.19
N LEU A 26 -6.41 -22.76 -0.04
CA LEU A 26 -6.80 -21.52 0.60
C LEU A 26 -5.86 -21.38 1.79
N LEU A 27 -4.97 -20.39 1.75
CA LEU A 27 -4.31 -19.89 2.95
C LEU A 27 -5.44 -19.34 3.83
N SER A 28 -6.15 -20.22 4.51
CA SER A 28 -7.19 -19.90 5.48
C SER A 28 -6.58 -19.56 6.84
N ALA A 29 -5.35 -19.05 6.83
CA ALA A 29 -4.72 -18.37 7.94
C ALA A 29 -4.61 -16.89 7.55
N CYS A 30 -5.74 -16.18 7.67
CA CYS A 30 -5.89 -14.75 7.99
C CYS A 30 -7.38 -14.44 7.85
N GLY A 31 -8.11 -14.50 8.96
CA GLY A 31 -9.51 -14.06 9.05
C GLY A 31 -9.66 -12.53 9.06
N GLU A 32 -8.62 -11.81 8.70
CA GLU A 32 -8.58 -10.36 8.54
C GLU A 32 -8.60 -10.10 7.03
N LYS A 33 -9.63 -9.38 6.56
CA LYS A 33 -9.70 -8.97 5.16
C LYS A 33 -8.40 -8.24 4.82
N PRO A 34 -7.67 -8.64 3.76
CA PRO A 34 -6.41 -7.98 3.41
C PRO A 34 -6.68 -6.49 3.22
N THR A 35 -5.91 -5.66 3.93
CA THR A 35 -6.03 -4.22 3.79
C THR A 35 -5.27 -3.77 2.56
N PRO A 36 -5.80 -2.80 1.81
CA PRO A 36 -5.12 -2.29 0.64
C PRO A 36 -3.74 -1.72 1.01
N LEU A 37 -2.78 -1.87 0.12
CA LEU A 37 -1.39 -1.54 0.38
C LEU A 37 -1.13 -0.05 0.18
N ALA A 38 -0.29 0.49 1.07
CA ALA A 38 0.36 1.77 0.88
C ALA A 38 1.84 1.55 0.55
N THR A 39 2.38 2.37 -0.35
CA THR A 39 3.77 2.28 -0.82
C THR A 39 4.49 3.60 -0.65
N VAL A 40 5.68 3.55 -0.05
CA VAL A 40 6.61 4.67 0.03
C VAL A 40 7.82 4.34 -0.83
N THR A 41 8.17 5.25 -1.74
CA THR A 41 9.37 5.14 -2.57
C THR A 41 10.27 6.34 -2.34
N VAL A 42 11.55 6.08 -2.12
CA VAL A 42 12.61 7.08 -1.98
C VAL A 42 13.69 6.78 -3.01
N GLY A 43 13.89 7.69 -3.97
CA GLY A 43 14.81 7.44 -5.08
C GLY A 43 14.37 6.21 -5.88
N THR A 44 15.14 5.12 -5.75
CA THR A 44 14.88 3.80 -6.36
C THR A 44 14.39 2.73 -5.37
N SER A 45 14.40 3.03 -4.06
CA SER A 45 14.02 2.10 -3.00
C SER A 45 12.53 2.24 -2.69
N SER A 46 11.78 1.14 -2.69
CA SER A 46 10.35 1.14 -2.38
C SER A 46 10.01 0.14 -1.29
N VAL A 47 9.12 0.52 -0.38
CA VAL A 47 8.55 -0.36 0.63
C VAL A 47 7.03 -0.23 0.61
N SER A 48 6.35 -1.37 0.72
CA SER A 48 4.89 -1.43 0.80
C SER A 48 4.49 -2.05 2.14
N ALA A 49 3.41 -1.55 2.72
CA ALA A 49 2.86 -2.04 3.97
C ALA A 49 1.34 -2.06 3.94
N GLU A 50 0.78 -3.04 4.66
CA GLU A 50 -0.64 -3.10 5.02
C GLU A 50 -0.97 -2.04 6.09
N ALA A 51 -2.26 -1.80 6.33
CA ALA A 51 -2.69 -0.85 7.34
C ALA A 51 -2.20 -1.31 8.71
N SER A 52 -1.45 -0.44 9.40
CA SER A 52 -0.99 -0.70 10.76
C SER A 52 -2.14 -0.69 11.75
N CYS A 53 -3.17 0.09 11.43
CA CYS A 53 -4.44 0.11 12.13
C CYS A 53 -5.60 0.28 11.17
N HIS A 54 -6.63 -0.54 11.34
CA HIS A 54 -7.90 -0.38 10.66
C HIS A 54 -9.01 -0.96 11.55
N ASN A 55 -10.25 -0.59 11.27
CA ASN A 55 -11.43 -1.16 11.94
C ASN A 55 -12.38 -1.77 10.91
N ASP A 56 -11.86 -2.62 10.02
CA ASP A 56 -12.62 -3.25 8.92
C ASP A 56 -13.48 -2.29 8.09
N GLY A 57 -12.94 -1.09 7.79
CA GLY A 57 -13.65 -0.04 7.05
C GLY A 57 -14.65 0.77 7.89
N LYS A 58 -14.74 0.51 9.19
CA LYS A 58 -15.44 1.37 10.16
C LYS A 58 -14.54 2.50 10.62
N GLU A 59 -15.18 3.50 11.21
CA GLU A 59 -14.54 4.66 11.81
C GLU A 59 -13.61 4.24 12.96
N LEU A 60 -12.44 4.88 13.01
CA LEU A 60 -11.54 4.86 14.14
C LEU A 60 -11.89 6.04 15.06
N SER A 61 -11.87 5.80 16.38
CA SER A 61 -11.89 6.91 17.32
C SER A 61 -10.58 7.69 17.25
N MET A 62 -10.60 8.96 17.65
CA MET A 62 -9.38 9.77 17.69
C MET A 62 -8.32 9.17 18.61
N ASP A 63 -8.74 8.55 19.71
CA ASP A 63 -7.84 7.85 20.64
C ASP A 63 -7.15 6.66 19.95
N GLN A 64 -7.89 5.89 19.15
CA GLN A 64 -7.33 4.79 18.36
C GLN A 64 -6.33 5.32 17.34
N VAL A 65 -6.64 6.40 16.62
CA VAL A 65 -5.69 7.01 15.67
C VAL A 65 -4.41 7.44 16.38
N GLN A 66 -4.52 8.10 17.53
CA GLN A 66 -3.37 8.57 18.28
C GLN A 66 -2.55 7.41 18.84
N GLU A 67 -3.19 6.36 19.34
CA GLU A 67 -2.54 5.13 19.77
C GLU A 67 -1.79 4.49 18.59
N CYS A 68 -2.40 4.45 17.41
CA CYS A 68 -1.79 3.93 16.19
C CYS A 68 -0.56 4.72 15.77
N LEU A 69 -0.60 6.04 15.80
CA LEU A 69 0.56 6.87 15.47
C LEU A 69 1.71 6.72 16.50
N THR A 70 1.36 6.41 17.75
CA THR A 70 2.34 6.30 18.86
C THR A 70 2.96 4.91 18.92
N ASN A 71 2.14 3.85 18.85
CA ASN A 71 2.48 2.45 19.09
C ASN A 71 2.62 1.66 17.79
N LEU A 72 3.50 2.13 16.90
CA LEU A 72 3.78 1.47 15.62
C LEU A 72 4.35 0.07 15.82
N LYS A 73 3.55 -0.95 15.49
CA LYS A 73 4.01 -2.34 15.47
C LYS A 73 4.79 -2.57 14.17
N ASN A 74 6.11 -2.70 14.29
CA ASN A 74 7.03 -3.08 13.20
C ASN A 74 6.86 -2.28 11.89
N PRO A 75 6.93 -0.93 11.92
CA PRO A 75 6.80 -0.14 10.70
C PRO A 75 7.91 -0.49 9.71
N LYS A 76 7.54 -0.64 8.43
CA LYS A 76 8.52 -0.89 7.37
C LYS A 76 9.46 0.32 7.27
N THR A 77 10.76 0.06 7.26
CA THR A 77 11.77 1.11 7.19
C THR A 77 12.25 1.29 5.75
N VAL A 78 12.36 2.53 5.31
CA VAL A 78 12.99 2.92 4.04
C VAL A 78 14.09 3.92 4.32
N GLU A 79 15.22 3.74 3.66
CA GLU A 79 16.35 4.67 3.75
C GLU A 79 16.06 5.94 2.94
N TYR A 80 16.50 7.06 3.48
CA TYR A 80 16.30 8.37 2.91
C TYR A 80 17.63 9.12 2.79
N ALA A 81 18.04 9.43 1.56
CA ALA A 81 19.13 10.37 1.32
C ALA A 81 18.57 11.77 1.05
N ARG A 82 19.25 12.79 1.57
CA ARG A 82 18.87 14.19 1.30
C ARG A 82 18.93 14.47 -0.19
N GLY A 83 17.90 15.13 -0.72
CA GLY A 83 17.77 15.43 -2.14
C GLY A 83 17.07 14.34 -2.97
N ASP A 84 16.78 13.17 -2.39
CA ASP A 84 15.99 12.15 -3.07
C ASP A 84 14.53 12.58 -3.25
N THR A 85 13.92 12.06 -4.32
CA THR A 85 12.49 12.22 -4.54
C THR A 85 11.72 11.27 -3.64
N LEU A 86 10.90 11.83 -2.74
CA LEU A 86 9.95 11.09 -1.93
C LEU A 86 8.66 10.92 -2.72
N ARG A 87 8.21 9.68 -2.88
CA ARG A 87 6.97 9.33 -3.58
C ARG A 87 6.10 8.52 -2.65
N LEU A 88 4.86 8.96 -2.50
CA LEU A 88 3.87 8.39 -1.62
C LEU A 88 2.74 7.87 -2.49
N GLY A 89 2.40 6.59 -2.35
CA GLY A 89 1.37 5.94 -3.13
C GLY A 89 0.43 5.11 -2.26
N VAL A 90 -0.83 5.06 -2.63
CA VAL A 90 -1.87 4.22 -2.05
C VAL A 90 -2.58 3.46 -3.16
N GLU A 91 -3.09 2.27 -2.88
CA GLU A 91 -3.95 1.57 -3.82
C GLU A 91 -5.26 2.34 -4.08
N PRO A 92 -5.85 2.23 -5.28
CA PRO A 92 -7.10 2.92 -5.64
C PRO A 92 -8.24 2.69 -4.64
N GLU A 93 -8.36 1.48 -4.10
CA GLU A 93 -9.39 1.11 -3.11
C GLU A 93 -9.39 2.00 -1.86
N ILE A 94 -8.25 2.66 -1.54
CA ILE A 94 -8.12 3.58 -0.39
C ILE A 94 -8.84 4.91 -0.62
N VAL A 95 -9.02 5.31 -1.88
CA VAL A 95 -9.61 6.61 -2.28
C VAL A 95 -10.92 6.48 -3.06
N GLU A 96 -11.39 5.24 -3.24
CA GLU A 96 -12.70 4.96 -3.82
C GLU A 96 -13.85 5.36 -2.87
N ASP A 97 -15.04 5.57 -3.43
CA ASP A 97 -16.26 5.97 -2.71
C ASP A 97 -16.14 7.30 -1.96
N GLY A 98 -15.47 8.30 -2.55
CA GLY A 98 -15.33 9.63 -1.94
C GLY A 98 -14.34 9.69 -0.77
N LYS A 99 -13.67 8.58 -0.46
CA LYS A 99 -12.61 8.51 0.54
C LYS A 99 -11.39 9.30 0.07
N ARG A 100 -10.64 9.81 1.03
CA ARG A 100 -9.44 10.61 0.81
C ARG A 100 -8.33 10.13 1.72
N TRP A 101 -7.10 10.49 1.43
CA TRP A 101 -6.00 10.24 2.34
C TRP A 101 -5.05 11.43 2.43
N SER A 102 -4.36 11.51 3.56
CA SER A 102 -3.29 12.47 3.80
C SER A 102 -2.06 11.77 4.37
N ALA A 103 -0.88 12.31 4.05
CA ALA A 103 0.37 11.94 4.67
C ALA A 103 0.66 12.83 5.88
N VAL A 104 1.18 12.20 6.93
CA VAL A 104 1.53 12.79 8.22
C VAL A 104 2.97 12.41 8.53
N LEU A 105 3.81 13.38 8.84
CA LEU A 105 5.20 13.20 9.23
C LEU A 105 5.38 13.64 10.68
N ASP A 106 5.82 12.73 11.55
CA ASP A 106 5.97 12.95 13.00
C ASP A 106 4.71 13.56 13.65
N GLY A 107 3.53 13.11 13.21
CA GLY A 107 2.24 13.61 13.70
C GLY A 107 1.75 14.91 13.06
N GLN A 108 2.54 15.53 12.18
CA GLN A 108 2.16 16.75 11.46
C GLN A 108 1.73 16.44 10.03
N PRO A 109 0.56 16.90 9.57
CA PRO A 109 0.13 16.68 8.19
C PRO A 109 1.06 17.41 7.21
N ILE A 110 1.60 16.67 6.25
CA ILE A 110 2.45 17.23 5.17
C ILE A 110 1.71 17.35 3.85
N THR A 111 0.49 16.81 3.77
CA THR A 111 -0.39 16.93 2.61
C THR A 111 -1.82 17.12 3.05
N GLU A 112 -2.59 17.85 2.25
CA GLU A 112 -4.04 17.91 2.40
C GLU A 112 -4.70 16.59 1.97
N PRO A 113 -5.83 16.19 2.59
CA PRO A 113 -6.60 15.02 2.19
C PRO A 113 -7.04 15.10 0.72
N SER A 114 -6.71 14.07 -0.07
CA SER A 114 -7.06 13.99 -1.48
C SER A 114 -7.41 12.58 -1.92
N SER A 115 -8.14 12.47 -3.03
CA SER A 115 -8.43 11.22 -3.74
C SER A 115 -7.33 10.80 -4.72
N ASN A 116 -6.26 11.58 -4.89
CA ASN A 116 -5.14 11.18 -5.75
C ASN A 116 -4.41 10.00 -5.13
N THR A 117 -4.25 8.89 -5.85
CA THR A 117 -3.54 7.68 -5.37
C THR A 117 -2.04 7.86 -5.20
N TYR A 118 -1.49 9.00 -5.62
CA TYR A 118 -0.06 9.22 -5.68
C TYR A 118 0.31 10.69 -5.46
N ARG A 119 1.42 10.91 -4.74
CA ARG A 119 2.04 12.23 -4.52
C ARG A 119 3.56 12.12 -4.62
N SER A 120 4.19 13.13 -5.21
CA SER A 120 5.65 13.17 -5.41
C SER A 120 6.22 14.48 -4.87
N PHE A 121 7.29 14.37 -4.10
CA PHE A 121 8.02 15.49 -3.50
C PHE A 121 9.47 15.42 -3.98
N PRO A 122 9.81 16.07 -5.11
CA PRO A 122 11.18 16.08 -5.62
C PRO A 122 12.07 16.91 -4.70
N GLY A 123 13.21 16.34 -4.29
CA GLY A 123 14.21 17.05 -3.49
C GLY A 123 13.69 17.54 -2.13
N ALA A 124 12.71 16.86 -1.56
CA ALA A 124 12.23 17.21 -0.21
C ALA A 124 13.38 17.11 0.79
N ASP A 125 13.42 18.00 1.78
CA ASP A 125 14.29 17.81 2.94
C ASP A 125 13.42 17.53 4.16
N VAL A 126 12.92 16.30 4.23
CA VAL A 126 12.05 15.87 5.35
C VAL A 126 12.78 15.90 6.69
N PHE A 127 14.12 15.94 6.70
CA PHE A 127 14.97 15.97 7.90
C PHE A 127 15.50 17.36 8.24
N ALA A 128 15.11 18.41 7.51
CA ALA A 128 15.52 19.78 7.81
C ALA A 128 15.08 20.19 9.22
N THR A 129 16.04 20.58 10.05
CA THR A 129 15.81 21.26 11.33
C THR A 129 16.04 22.74 11.06
N GLY A 130 15.04 23.59 11.30
CA GLY A 130 15.02 25.03 10.94
C GLY A 130 16.02 25.93 11.67
N GLY A 131 17.19 25.41 12.05
CA GLY A 131 18.24 26.08 12.79
C GLY A 131 18.38 25.52 14.20
N GLN A 132 19.58 24.98 14.50
CA GLN A 132 20.08 24.66 15.86
C GLN A 132 19.69 23.30 16.48
N GLY A 133 19.55 22.24 15.69
CA GLY A 133 19.48 20.88 16.22
C GLY A 133 20.08 19.85 15.26
N GLU A 134 20.68 18.80 15.81
CA GLU A 134 21.11 17.65 15.00
C GLU A 134 19.88 17.04 14.31
N ALA A 135 20.00 16.73 13.02
CA ALA A 135 18.90 16.14 12.28
C ALA A 135 18.56 14.78 12.90
N PRO A 136 17.27 14.48 13.15
CA PRO A 136 16.89 13.20 13.70
C PRO A 136 17.33 12.07 12.76
N SER A 137 17.81 10.97 13.32
CA SER A 137 18.26 9.80 12.53
C SER A 137 17.09 9.04 11.87
N SER A 138 15.87 9.25 12.36
CA SER A 138 14.65 8.69 11.78
C SER A 138 13.43 9.58 11.99
N LYS A 139 12.48 9.52 11.07
CA LYS A 139 11.17 10.15 11.16
C LYS A 139 10.05 9.14 10.89
N LYS A 140 8.92 9.32 11.55
CA LYS A 140 7.72 8.50 11.37
C LYS A 140 6.87 9.11 10.27
N LEU A 141 6.59 8.33 9.22
CA LEU A 141 5.66 8.70 8.16
C LEU A 141 4.42 7.83 8.28
N ALA A 142 3.24 8.44 8.28
CA ALA A 142 1.98 7.74 8.32
C ALA A 142 1.05 8.24 7.23
N PHE A 143 0.22 7.36 6.69
CA PHE A 143 -0.90 7.74 5.83
C PHE A 143 -2.18 7.57 6.61
N LEU A 144 -3.05 8.56 6.59
CA LEU A 144 -4.35 8.57 7.23
C LEU A 144 -5.42 8.53 6.15
N GLN A 145 -6.22 7.46 6.12
CA GLN A 145 -7.42 7.41 5.29
C GLN A 145 -8.58 8.07 6.03
N ILE A 146 -9.33 8.87 5.30
CA ILE A 146 -10.41 9.71 5.77
C ILE A 146 -11.64 9.39 4.92
N ALA A 147 -12.74 9.07 5.58
CA ALA A 147 -14.04 8.88 4.96
C ALA A 147 -14.58 10.19 4.35
N GLU A 148 -15.63 10.08 3.55
CA GLU A 148 -16.30 11.25 2.96
C GLU A 148 -16.80 12.24 4.04
N ASP A 149 -17.27 11.71 5.18
CA ASP A 149 -17.73 12.47 6.34
C ASP A 149 -16.60 13.09 7.19
N GLY A 150 -15.34 12.90 6.78
CA GLY A 150 -14.17 13.47 7.44
C GLY A 150 -13.58 12.63 8.57
N LYS A 151 -14.12 11.43 8.83
CA LYS A 151 -13.64 10.58 9.92
C LYS A 151 -12.50 9.66 9.49
N PRO A 152 -11.55 9.35 10.40
CA PRO A 152 -10.44 8.46 10.09
C PRO A 152 -10.90 6.99 10.00
N LEU A 153 -10.41 6.24 9.01
CA LEU A 153 -10.77 4.83 8.77
C LEU A 153 -9.60 3.87 9.00
N ALA A 154 -8.41 4.26 8.56
CA ALA A 154 -7.23 3.43 8.61
C ALA A 154 -5.95 4.27 8.64
N VAL A 155 -4.89 3.69 9.20
CA VAL A 155 -3.57 4.27 9.33
C VAL A 155 -2.52 3.29 8.81
N TRP A 156 -1.71 3.72 7.87
CA TRP A 156 -0.50 3.02 7.43
C TRP A 156 0.70 3.73 8.03
N SER A 157 1.77 3.00 8.32
CA SER A 157 2.92 3.59 8.98
C SER A 157 4.23 3.02 8.49
N PHE A 158 5.18 3.94 8.35
CA PHE A 158 6.49 3.75 7.77
C PHE A 158 7.51 4.48 8.61
N ASN A 159 8.74 3.99 8.60
CA ASN A 159 9.87 4.64 9.23
C ASN A 159 10.82 5.13 8.14
N LEU A 160 11.06 6.43 8.08
CA LEU A 160 12.08 7.02 7.23
C LEU A 160 13.36 7.08 8.04
N LYS A 161 14.40 6.38 7.60
CA LYS A 161 15.71 6.43 8.25
C LYS A 161 16.66 7.28 7.42
N LEU A 162 17.28 8.28 8.02
CA LEU A 162 18.31 9.06 7.34
C LEU A 162 19.52 8.16 7.07
N LYS A 163 20.00 8.18 5.83
CA LYS A 163 21.20 7.48 5.38
C LYS A 163 22.47 8.25 5.71
#